data_AF-X1BR12-F1
#
_entry.id   AF-X1BR12-F1
#
_cell.length_a   1.000
_cell.length_b   1.000
_cell.length_c   1.000
_cell.angle_alpha   90.00
_cell.angle_beta   90.00
_cell.angle_gamma   90.00
#
_symmetry.space_group_name_H-M   'P 1'
#
loop_
_entity.id
_entity.type
_entity.pdbx_description
1 polymer ?
#
loop_
_entity_poly.entity_id
_entity_poly.type
_entity_poly.pdbx_seq_one_letter_code
_entity_poly.pdbx_strand_id
1 'polypeptide(L)'
;IFKDHPEVKDELQNFKIGIKYPATFSLGTALKIVPVAFDLEFKLLFNKTNIPFITSDNPVIKYNQFLEYKKVYGGITGLAVKGIQILLPLNPYFYIVFYDQGVYKIGNKKQRVVEINNIRDINSLNLLQFINANENLYFNKDINQIYLDSLSKQGIKFRREKKVNVNEYISNNKFDDQKSSLIVSYAEDIKINLNLSFIKLLKKAKRYELDNKAVHMRNERVSKIIDLITEKYKTPPRKNSNQHN
;
A
#
# COMPACT_ATOMS: atom_id res chain seq x y z
N ILE A 1 -11.90 19.60 -10.07
CA ILE A 1 -11.71 20.25 -11.38
C ILE A 1 -13.00 20.92 -11.85
N PHE A 2 -14.15 20.25 -11.91
CA PHE A 2 -15.41 20.88 -12.39
C PHE A 2 -16.42 21.34 -11.32
N LYS A 3 -16.11 21.16 -10.03
CA LYS A 3 -17.08 21.40 -8.94
C LYS A 3 -17.55 22.86 -8.85
N ASP A 4 -16.73 23.80 -9.34
CA ASP A 4 -17.00 25.24 -9.28
C ASP A 4 -17.18 25.87 -10.68
N HIS A 5 -17.31 25.06 -11.73
CA HIS A 5 -17.51 25.58 -13.09
C HIS A 5 -18.97 26.04 -13.26
N PRO A 6 -19.23 27.33 -13.59
CA PRO A 6 -20.57 27.92 -13.54
C PRO A 6 -21.58 27.22 -14.46
N GLU A 7 -21.14 26.63 -15.57
CA GLU A 7 -22.02 25.93 -16.52
C GLU A 7 -22.30 24.46 -16.17
N VAL A 8 -21.44 23.80 -15.39
CA VAL A 8 -21.47 22.33 -15.20
C VAL A 8 -21.81 21.95 -13.75
N LYS A 9 -21.71 22.91 -12.83
CA LYS A 9 -21.92 22.71 -11.39
C LYS A 9 -23.31 22.19 -11.04
N ASP A 10 -24.34 22.72 -11.69
CA ASP A 10 -25.73 22.34 -11.42
C ASP A 10 -26.08 20.99 -12.07
N GLU A 11 -25.53 20.71 -13.25
CA GLU A 11 -25.72 19.42 -13.91
C GLU A 11 -24.99 18.27 -13.19
N LEU A 12 -23.78 18.50 -12.65
CA LEU A 12 -22.99 17.48 -11.95
C LEU A 12 -23.71 16.89 -10.73
N GLN A 13 -24.60 17.66 -10.10
CA GLN A 13 -25.39 17.18 -8.96
C GLN A 13 -26.44 16.13 -9.37
N ASN A 14 -26.84 16.13 -10.64
CA ASN A 14 -27.82 15.17 -11.20
C ASN A 14 -27.17 13.86 -11.65
N PHE A 15 -25.84 13.78 -11.71
CA PHE A 15 -25.13 12.56 -12.11
C PHE A 15 -24.63 11.78 -10.90
N LYS A 16 -25.17 10.56 -10.73
CA LYS A 16 -24.63 9.59 -9.76
C LYS A 16 -23.66 8.63 -10.45
N ILE A 17 -22.37 8.88 -10.28
CA ILE A 17 -21.33 7.92 -10.68
C ILE A 17 -21.21 6.87 -9.58
N GLY A 18 -21.37 5.61 -9.94
CA GLY A 18 -21.27 4.50 -8.99
C GLY A 18 -21.00 3.18 -9.68
N ILE A 19 -20.47 2.22 -8.92
CA ILE A 19 -20.27 0.85 -9.40
C ILE A 19 -21.54 0.05 -9.09
N LYS A 20 -22.18 -0.51 -10.13
CA LYS A 20 -23.46 -1.24 -10.02
C LYS A 20 -23.39 -2.44 -9.06
N TYR A 21 -22.25 -3.12 -9.00
CA TYR A 21 -22.00 -4.27 -8.12
C TYR A 21 -20.63 -4.12 -7.43
N PRO A 22 -20.53 -3.29 -6.37
CA PRO A 22 -19.24 -2.92 -5.80
C PRO A 22 -18.50 -4.11 -5.18
N ALA A 23 -19.21 -5.04 -4.55
CA ALA A 23 -18.62 -6.26 -3.99
C ALA A 23 -18.03 -7.15 -5.10
N THR A 24 -18.80 -7.41 -6.16
CA THR A 24 -18.36 -8.21 -7.31
C THR A 24 -17.19 -7.57 -8.04
N PHE A 25 -17.19 -6.24 -8.19
CA PHE A 25 -16.08 -5.50 -8.78
C PHE A 25 -14.79 -5.64 -7.95
N SER A 26 -14.90 -5.46 -6.64
CA SER A 26 -13.77 -5.62 -5.71
C SER A 26 -13.23 -7.05 -5.72
N LEU A 27 -14.11 -8.06 -5.68
CA LEU A 27 -13.72 -9.47 -5.76
C LEU A 27 -13.07 -9.80 -7.10
N GLY A 28 -13.65 -9.33 -8.21
CA GLY A 28 -13.07 -9.51 -9.54
C GLY A 28 -11.69 -8.85 -9.67
N THR A 29 -11.48 -7.70 -9.05
CA THR A 29 -10.17 -7.03 -8.98
C THR A 29 -9.19 -7.83 -8.12
N ALA A 30 -9.63 -8.33 -6.96
CA ALA A 30 -8.83 -9.15 -6.08
C ALA A 30 -8.36 -10.44 -6.78
N LEU A 31 -9.26 -11.18 -7.44
CA LEU A 31 -8.92 -12.40 -8.18
C LEU A 31 -7.87 -12.16 -9.27
N LYS A 32 -7.86 -10.98 -9.88
CA LYS A 32 -6.87 -10.61 -10.88
C LYS A 32 -5.50 -10.34 -10.26
N ILE A 33 -5.45 -9.65 -9.12
CA ILE A 33 -4.18 -9.19 -8.52
C ILE A 33 -3.56 -10.19 -7.55
N VAL A 34 -4.34 -11.11 -6.98
CA VAL A 34 -3.86 -12.11 -5.99
C VAL A 34 -2.65 -12.92 -6.48
N PRO A 35 -2.56 -13.39 -7.74
CA PRO A 35 -1.38 -14.11 -8.24
C PRO A 35 -0.05 -13.35 -8.12
N VAL A 36 -0.10 -12.01 -8.11
CA VAL A 36 1.08 -11.12 -7.95
C VAL A 36 1.70 -11.23 -6.55
N ALA A 37 0.94 -11.73 -5.58
CA ALA A 37 1.38 -11.90 -4.19
C ALA A 37 1.83 -13.34 -3.85
N PHE A 38 1.65 -14.32 -4.74
CA PHE A 38 1.91 -15.73 -4.45
C PHE A 38 3.38 -16.09 -4.22
N ASP A 39 4.32 -15.24 -4.64
CA ASP A 39 5.74 -15.43 -4.40
C ASP A 39 6.24 -14.81 -3.09
N LEU A 40 5.36 -14.10 -2.36
CA LEU A 40 5.68 -13.58 -1.03
C LEU A 40 5.80 -14.73 -0.04
N GLU A 41 6.85 -14.69 0.76
CA GLU A 41 6.97 -15.57 1.92
C GLU A 41 6.16 -14.99 3.08
N PHE A 42 5.74 -15.83 4.00
CA PHE A 42 5.06 -15.37 5.22
C PHE A 42 5.63 -15.99 6.48
N LYS A 43 5.50 -15.25 7.58
CA LYS A 43 5.81 -15.72 8.92
C LYS A 43 4.77 -15.26 9.91
N LEU A 44 4.61 -16.07 10.95
CA LEU A 44 3.86 -15.70 12.14
C LEU A 44 4.81 -15.04 13.13
N LEU A 45 4.39 -13.93 13.70
CA LEU A 45 5.08 -13.25 14.78
C LEU A 45 4.32 -13.59 16.07
N PHE A 46 5.05 -14.02 17.09
CA PHE A 46 4.49 -14.34 18.39
C PHE A 46 4.99 -13.34 19.42
N ASN A 47 4.07 -12.57 19.98
CA ASN A 47 4.35 -11.56 20.99
C ASN A 47 4.59 -12.22 22.35
N LYS A 48 5.82 -12.08 22.85
CA LYS A 48 6.24 -12.52 24.20
C LYS A 48 6.31 -11.36 25.19
N THR A 49 5.93 -10.15 24.78
CA THR A 49 5.92 -8.96 25.66
C THR A 49 4.60 -8.86 26.43
N ASN A 50 4.55 -7.92 27.36
CA ASN A 50 3.36 -7.61 28.15
C ASN A 50 2.39 -6.63 27.47
N ILE A 51 2.74 -6.07 26.31
CA ILE A 51 1.87 -5.16 25.56
C ILE A 51 1.23 -5.98 24.43
N PRO A 52 -0.10 -6.13 24.38
CA PRO A 52 -0.75 -6.86 23.29
C PRO A 52 -0.69 -6.09 21.96
N PHE A 53 -0.86 -6.82 20.86
CA PHE A 53 -1.19 -6.20 19.59
C PHE A 53 -2.60 -5.60 19.60
N ILE A 54 -2.75 -4.44 18.96
CA ILE A 54 -4.04 -3.83 18.66
C ILE A 54 -4.39 -4.02 17.19
N THR A 55 -5.64 -3.78 16.83
CA THR A 55 -6.09 -3.77 15.44
C THR A 55 -7.05 -2.62 15.15
N SER A 56 -7.58 -2.53 13.93
CA SER A 56 -8.44 -1.44 13.49
C SER A 56 -9.49 -1.93 12.50
N ASP A 57 -10.36 -1.02 12.07
CA ASP A 57 -11.31 -1.23 10.96
C ASP A 57 -10.62 -1.36 9.58
N ASN A 58 -9.32 -1.07 9.51
CA ASN A 58 -8.48 -1.29 8.34
C ASN A 58 -7.18 -1.98 8.76
N PRO A 59 -7.21 -3.29 9.08
CA PRO A 59 -6.13 -3.96 9.79
C PRO A 59 -4.96 -4.39 8.90
N VAL A 60 -5.17 -4.45 7.58
CA VAL A 60 -4.13 -4.87 6.61
C VAL A 60 -3.28 -3.67 6.22
N ILE A 61 -2.02 -3.69 6.62
CA ILE A 61 -1.06 -2.62 6.37
C ILE A 61 -0.08 -3.05 5.30
N LYS A 62 0.07 -2.24 4.26
CA LYS A 62 1.15 -2.40 3.29
C LYS A 62 2.26 -1.41 3.61
N TYR A 63 3.49 -1.91 3.65
CA TYR A 63 4.67 -1.12 3.99
C TYR A 63 5.87 -1.52 3.12
N ASN A 64 6.89 -0.68 3.05
CA ASN A 64 8.13 -0.99 2.34
C ASN A 64 9.33 -0.30 2.99
N GLN A 65 9.91 -0.93 4.02
CA GLN A 65 11.08 -0.39 4.71
C GLN A 65 12.29 -0.16 3.78
N PHE A 66 12.38 -0.91 2.67
CA PHE A 66 13.52 -0.87 1.77
C PHE A 66 13.49 0.37 0.88
N LEU A 67 12.37 0.62 0.21
CA LEU A 67 12.22 1.78 -0.67
C LEU A 67 11.97 3.07 0.11
N GLU A 68 11.39 3.00 1.32
CA GLU A 68 11.33 4.14 2.23
C GLU A 68 12.75 4.59 2.63
N TYR A 69 13.62 3.66 3.05
CA TYR A 69 15.00 3.97 3.39
C TYR A 69 15.79 4.56 2.20
N LYS A 70 15.53 4.06 0.99
CA LYS A 70 16.13 4.57 -0.25
C LYS A 70 15.48 5.87 -0.76
N LYS A 71 14.47 6.42 -0.05
CA LYS A 71 13.77 7.68 -0.37
C LYS A 71 13.18 7.72 -1.79
N VAL A 72 12.63 6.59 -2.25
CA VAL A 72 11.98 6.52 -3.57
C VAL A 72 10.74 7.41 -3.61
N TYR A 73 10.60 8.17 -4.70
CA TYR A 73 9.44 8.98 -5.00
C TYR A 73 8.30 8.13 -5.57
N GLY A 74 7.05 8.51 -5.30
CA GLY A 74 5.87 7.78 -5.74
C GLY A 74 5.46 6.63 -4.82
N GLY A 75 4.63 5.73 -5.36
CA GLY A 75 4.04 4.61 -4.63
C GLY A 75 5.02 3.45 -4.44
N ILE A 76 5.36 3.16 -3.20
CA ILE A 76 6.31 2.10 -2.80
C ILE A 76 5.60 0.86 -2.24
N THR A 77 4.28 0.90 -2.03
CA THR A 77 3.51 -0.21 -1.41
C THR A 77 2.61 -0.98 -2.40
N GLY A 78 2.91 -0.91 -3.70
CA GLY A 78 2.22 -1.71 -4.72
C GLY A 78 2.49 -3.21 -4.54
N LEU A 79 1.50 -4.05 -4.86
CA LEU A 79 1.60 -5.51 -4.67
C LEU A 79 2.67 -6.19 -5.53
N ALA A 80 3.21 -5.54 -6.56
CA ALA A 80 4.32 -6.05 -7.37
C ALA A 80 5.65 -5.39 -7.04
N VAL A 81 5.66 -4.39 -6.16
CA VAL A 81 6.83 -3.59 -5.88
C VAL A 81 7.85 -4.40 -5.08
N LYS A 82 9.12 -4.21 -5.40
CA LYS A 82 10.26 -4.79 -4.69
C LYS A 82 10.30 -4.29 -3.25
N GLY A 83 10.43 -5.21 -2.30
CA GLY A 83 10.45 -4.87 -0.88
C GLY A 83 9.07 -4.64 -0.27
N ILE A 84 7.98 -5.09 -0.89
CA ILE A 84 6.68 -5.02 -0.22
C ILE A 84 6.68 -5.86 1.07
N GLN A 85 5.99 -5.34 2.08
CA GLN A 85 5.62 -6.01 3.32
C GLN A 85 4.11 -5.84 3.52
N ILE A 86 3.42 -6.91 3.89
CA ILE A 86 2.00 -6.87 4.28
C ILE A 86 1.92 -7.34 5.73
N LEU A 87 1.37 -6.50 6.59
CA LEU A 87 1.35 -6.63 8.03
C LEU A 87 -0.11 -6.71 8.49
N LEU A 88 -0.47 -7.78 9.20
CA LEU A 88 -1.84 -8.00 9.69
C LEU A 88 -1.83 -8.62 11.11
N PRO A 89 -2.38 -7.95 12.14
CA PRO A 89 -2.62 -8.58 13.43
C PRO A 89 -3.71 -9.64 13.29
N LEU A 90 -3.50 -10.79 13.91
CA LEU A 90 -4.50 -11.87 13.96
C LEU A 90 -5.27 -11.83 15.29
N ASN A 91 -4.56 -11.53 16.38
CA ASN A 91 -5.10 -11.39 17.73
C ASN A 91 -4.04 -10.67 18.61
N PRO A 92 -4.29 -10.44 19.92
CA PRO A 92 -3.35 -9.78 20.83
C PRO A 92 -1.93 -10.37 20.89
N TYR A 93 -1.75 -11.63 20.51
CA TYR A 93 -0.49 -12.37 20.63
C TYR A 93 0.16 -12.70 19.29
N PHE A 94 -0.63 -12.80 18.22
CA PHE A 94 -0.18 -13.26 16.92
C PHE A 94 -0.37 -12.22 15.83
N TYR A 95 0.64 -12.11 14.97
CA TYR A 95 0.67 -11.18 13.85
C TYR A 95 1.22 -11.91 12.63
N ILE A 96 0.64 -11.75 11.45
CA ILE A 96 1.20 -12.31 10.22
C ILE A 96 1.91 -11.23 9.41
N VAL A 97 3.08 -11.59 8.88
CA VAL A 97 3.83 -10.76 7.95
C VAL A 97 4.06 -11.53 6.66
N PHE A 98 3.58 -10.99 5.54
CA PHE A 98 4.02 -11.37 4.20
C PHE A 98 5.13 -10.43 3.75
N TYR A 99 6.16 -10.95 3.12
CA TYR A 99 7.32 -10.14 2.76
C TYR A 99 8.04 -10.65 1.51
N ASP A 100 8.70 -9.72 0.82
CA ASP A 100 9.62 -10.03 -0.26
C ASP A 100 10.91 -10.66 0.31
N GLN A 101 11.03 -12.00 0.19
CA GLN A 101 12.23 -12.74 0.58
C GLN A 101 13.48 -12.39 -0.25
N GLY A 102 13.29 -11.72 -1.38
CA GLY A 102 14.37 -11.13 -2.16
C GLY A 102 15.02 -9.93 -1.49
N VAL A 103 14.33 -9.29 -0.55
CA VAL A 103 14.76 -8.06 0.12
C VAL A 103 15.01 -8.26 1.61
N TYR A 104 14.13 -8.99 2.29
CA TYR A 104 14.16 -9.13 3.75
C TYR A 104 14.52 -10.53 4.21
N LYS A 105 15.21 -10.57 5.35
CA LYS A 105 15.29 -11.73 6.23
C LYS A 105 14.54 -11.38 7.51
N ILE A 106 13.44 -12.10 7.78
CA ILE A 106 12.65 -11.99 9.00
C ILE A 106 13.02 -13.17 9.92
N GLY A 107 13.57 -12.90 11.10
CA GLY A 107 14.11 -13.94 12.00
C GLY A 107 15.13 -14.85 11.30
N ASN A 108 15.06 -16.16 11.55
CA ASN A 108 15.90 -17.16 10.88
C ASN A 108 15.19 -17.84 9.70
N LYS A 109 15.93 -18.25 8.65
CA LYS A 109 15.34 -18.79 7.41
C LYS A 109 14.40 -19.98 7.64
N LYS A 110 14.73 -20.88 8.57
CA LYS A 110 13.94 -22.09 8.88
C LYS A 110 12.76 -21.84 9.85
N GLN A 111 12.71 -20.68 10.50
CA GLN A 111 11.65 -20.37 11.46
C GLN A 111 10.37 -19.93 10.73
N ARG A 112 9.26 -20.60 11.03
CA ARG A 112 7.90 -20.19 10.63
C ARG A 112 7.27 -19.21 11.61
N VAL A 113 7.62 -19.32 12.88
CA VAL A 113 7.21 -18.44 13.97
C VAL A 113 8.41 -17.67 14.48
N VAL A 114 8.29 -16.35 14.62
CA VAL A 114 9.33 -15.46 15.14
C VAL A 114 8.84 -14.85 16.44
N GLU A 115 9.54 -15.12 17.53
CA GLU A 115 9.20 -14.55 18.83
C GLU A 115 9.68 -13.10 18.90
N ILE A 116 8.80 -12.21 19.34
CA ILE A 116 9.09 -10.80 19.58
C ILE A 116 9.12 -10.56 21.08
N ASN A 117 10.31 -10.26 21.58
CA ASN A 117 10.56 -9.92 22.98
C ASN A 117 10.78 -8.41 23.18
N ASN A 118 10.91 -7.65 22.09
CA ASN A 118 11.20 -6.22 22.14
C ASN A 118 9.91 -5.40 22.08
N ILE A 119 9.61 -4.70 23.18
CA ILE A 119 8.45 -3.80 23.30
C ILE A 119 8.42 -2.72 22.22
N ARG A 120 9.59 -2.21 21.76
CA ARG A 120 9.64 -1.19 20.72
C ARG A 120 9.07 -1.67 19.39
N ASP A 121 9.24 -2.95 19.06
CA ASP A 121 8.70 -3.54 17.84
C ASP A 121 7.18 -3.62 17.92
N ILE A 122 6.64 -4.04 19.08
CA ILE A 122 5.19 -4.08 19.34
C ILE A 122 4.57 -2.68 19.24
N ASN A 123 5.21 -1.69 19.87
CA ASN A 123 4.76 -0.30 19.79
C ASN A 123 4.77 0.24 18.37
N SER A 124 5.78 -0.11 17.57
CA SER A 124 5.86 0.30 16.16
C SER A 124 4.74 -0.33 15.33
N LEU A 125 4.44 -1.62 15.55
CA LEU A 125 3.34 -2.32 14.87
C LEU A 125 1.97 -1.79 15.29
N ASN A 126 1.77 -1.48 16.58
CA ASN A 126 0.55 -0.86 17.08
C ASN A 126 0.38 0.57 16.58
N LEU A 127 1.47 1.35 16.47
CA LEU A 127 1.45 2.68 15.88
C LEU A 127 1.03 2.63 14.41
N LEU A 128 1.50 1.63 13.64
CA LEU A 128 1.05 1.42 12.28
C LEU A 128 -0.47 1.14 12.23
N GLN A 129 -1.02 0.33 13.15
CA GLN A 129 -2.46 0.08 13.24
C GLN A 129 -3.24 1.36 13.58
N PHE A 130 -2.71 2.20 14.49
CA PHE A 130 -3.25 3.53 14.77
C PHE A 130 -3.29 4.41 13.52
N ILE A 131 -2.21 4.45 12.75
CA ILE A 131 -2.10 5.32 11.57
C ILE A 131 -3.01 4.82 10.43
N ASN A 132 -3.10 3.50 10.23
CA ASN A 132 -3.85 2.92 9.13
C ASN A 132 -5.36 2.82 9.40
N ALA A 133 -5.80 2.91 10.66
CA ALA A 133 -7.20 2.92 11.03
C ALA A 133 -7.97 4.01 10.28
N ASN A 134 -9.12 3.69 9.73
CA ASN A 134 -9.99 4.70 9.13
C ASN A 134 -10.65 5.51 10.25
N GLU A 135 -11.43 4.85 11.10
CA GLU A 135 -12.18 5.48 12.19
C GLU A 135 -11.97 4.79 13.55
N ASN A 136 -11.86 3.45 13.57
CA ASN A 136 -11.93 2.69 14.82
C ASN A 136 -10.66 1.88 15.13
N LEU A 137 -10.32 1.81 16.42
CA LEU A 137 -9.30 0.93 16.97
C LEU A 137 -9.94 -0.10 17.89
N TYR A 138 -9.43 -1.33 17.81
CA TYR A 138 -9.89 -2.45 18.62
C TYR A 138 -8.71 -3.02 19.42
N PHE A 139 -8.93 -3.23 20.70
CA PHE A 139 -7.94 -3.72 21.66
C PHE A 139 -8.65 -4.46 22.80
N ASN A 140 -7.90 -5.29 23.52
CA ASN A 140 -8.44 -6.00 24.68
C ASN A 140 -8.25 -5.16 25.97
N LYS A 141 -8.73 -5.70 27.09
CA LYS A 141 -8.66 -5.05 28.42
C LYS A 141 -7.24 -4.77 28.94
N ASP A 142 -6.21 -5.35 28.31
CA ASP A 142 -4.82 -5.17 28.74
C ASP A 142 -4.21 -3.87 28.19
N ILE A 143 -4.90 -3.18 27.28
CA ILE A 143 -4.54 -1.83 26.82
C ILE A 143 -5.27 -0.77 27.64
N ASN A 144 -4.51 0.21 28.14
CA ASN A 144 -5.05 1.33 28.91
C ASN A 144 -5.07 2.64 28.09
N GLN A 145 -5.79 3.64 28.61
CA GLN A 145 -5.95 4.94 27.96
C GLN A 145 -4.61 5.68 27.78
N ILE A 146 -3.71 5.61 28.76
CA ILE A 146 -2.39 6.27 28.70
C ILE A 146 -1.59 5.78 27.49
N TYR A 147 -1.66 4.48 27.20
CA TYR A 147 -1.02 3.89 26.03
C TYR A 147 -1.63 4.41 24.72
N LEU A 148 -2.96 4.48 24.64
CA LEU A 148 -3.67 5.01 23.47
C LEU A 148 -3.36 6.49 23.23
N ASP A 149 -3.31 7.30 24.28
CA ASP A 149 -2.96 8.71 24.20
C ASP A 149 -1.52 8.89 23.69
N SER A 150 -0.60 8.03 24.14
CA SER A 150 0.77 8.00 23.65
C SER A 150 0.86 7.62 22.17
N LEU A 151 0.11 6.60 21.73
CA LEU A 151 0.01 6.23 20.32
C LEU A 151 -0.55 7.38 19.48
N SER A 152 -1.62 8.02 19.96
CA SER A 152 -2.26 9.15 19.28
C SER A 152 -1.30 10.33 19.10
N LYS A 153 -0.62 10.74 20.18
CA LYS A 153 0.39 11.82 20.14
C LYS A 153 1.50 11.53 19.13
N GLN A 154 1.93 10.28 19.01
CA GLN A 154 2.99 9.88 18.08
C GLN A 154 2.48 9.75 16.63
N GLY A 155 1.27 9.24 16.44
CA GLY A 155 0.74 8.79 15.15
C GLY A 155 -0.07 9.84 14.38
N ILE A 156 -0.65 10.83 15.06
CA ILE A 156 -1.62 11.77 14.44
C ILE A 156 -1.04 12.48 13.21
N LYS A 157 0.23 12.88 13.27
CA LYS A 157 0.96 13.56 12.16
C LYS A 157 1.20 12.69 10.92
N PHE A 158 1.03 11.37 11.05
CA PHE A 158 1.21 10.42 9.95
C PHE A 158 -0.13 9.91 9.40
N ARG A 159 -1.25 10.27 10.03
CA ARG A 159 -2.58 9.92 9.51
C ARG A 159 -2.85 10.69 8.22
N ARG A 160 -3.44 9.99 7.26
CA ARG A 160 -3.82 10.59 5.98
C ARG A 160 -5.00 11.54 6.18
N GLU A 161 -4.80 12.82 5.92
CA GLU A 161 -5.90 13.79 5.86
C GLU A 161 -6.67 13.68 4.53
N LYS A 162 -5.98 13.25 3.45
CA LYS A 162 -6.55 13.09 2.10
C LYS A 162 -6.45 11.64 1.64
N LYS A 163 -7.55 11.11 1.07
CA LYS A 163 -7.61 9.73 0.57
C LYS A 163 -6.73 9.51 -0.68
N VAL A 164 -6.59 10.54 -1.52
CA VAL A 164 -5.84 10.51 -2.78
C VAL A 164 -5.24 11.90 -3.00
N ASN A 165 -3.97 11.95 -3.40
CA ASN A 165 -3.34 13.14 -3.96
C ASN A 165 -3.40 13.09 -5.48
N VAL A 166 -3.57 14.27 -6.09
CA VAL A 166 -3.62 14.44 -7.53
C VAL A 166 -2.60 15.51 -7.90
N ASN A 167 -1.56 15.12 -8.63
CA ASN A 167 -0.56 16.02 -9.20
C ASN A 167 -0.83 16.16 -10.69
N GLU A 168 -0.76 17.37 -11.23
CA GLU A 168 -0.87 17.64 -12.66
C GLU A 168 0.47 18.14 -13.19
N TYR A 169 1.01 17.45 -14.19
CA TYR A 169 2.23 17.84 -14.88
C TYR A 169 1.87 18.32 -16.29
N ILE A 170 1.91 19.62 -16.52
CA ILE A 170 1.60 20.20 -17.82
C ILE A 170 2.79 19.97 -18.75
N SER A 171 2.53 19.37 -19.92
CA SER A 171 3.52 19.21 -20.96
C SER A 171 3.77 20.57 -21.63
N ASN A 172 5.03 21.00 -21.64
CA ASN A 172 5.47 22.22 -22.34
C ASN A 172 5.73 21.99 -23.84
N ASN A 173 5.09 21.00 -24.46
CA ASN A 173 5.26 20.76 -25.89
C ASN A 173 4.59 21.89 -26.69
N LYS A 174 5.40 22.84 -27.16
CA LYS A 174 5.01 23.95 -28.07
C LYS A 174 4.76 23.51 -29.52
N PHE A 175 4.67 22.21 -29.80
CA PHE A 175 4.65 21.67 -31.17
C PHE A 175 3.25 21.40 -31.73
N ASP A 176 2.20 21.57 -30.93
CA ASP A 176 0.81 21.47 -31.36
C ASP A 176 -0.01 22.36 -30.43
N ASP A 177 -1.06 23.04 -30.91
CA ASP A 177 -1.94 23.92 -30.10
C ASP A 177 -2.71 23.17 -28.98
N GLN A 178 -2.39 21.90 -28.75
CA GLN A 178 -2.95 21.02 -27.75
C GLN A 178 -2.15 21.10 -26.44
N LYS A 179 -2.71 21.78 -25.44
CA LYS A 179 -2.27 21.65 -24.05
C LYS A 179 -2.53 20.23 -23.57
N SER A 180 -1.46 19.45 -23.39
CA SER A 180 -1.53 18.13 -22.77
C SER A 180 -1.04 18.22 -21.32
N SER A 181 -1.75 17.58 -20.40
CA SER A 181 -1.31 17.43 -19.01
C SER A 181 -1.35 15.97 -18.57
N LEU A 182 -0.35 15.57 -17.79
CA LEU A 182 -0.28 14.27 -17.15
C LEU A 182 -0.81 14.40 -15.73
N ILE A 183 -1.98 13.81 -15.49
CA ILE A 183 -2.57 13.73 -14.15
C ILE A 183 -2.08 12.45 -13.47
N VAL A 184 -1.36 12.58 -12.37
CA VAL A 184 -0.87 11.47 -11.54
C VAL A 184 -1.63 11.45 -10.23
N SER A 185 -2.43 10.41 -10.01
CA SER A 185 -3.17 10.20 -8.77
C SER A 185 -2.57 9.05 -7.96
N TYR A 186 -2.30 9.28 -6.68
CA TYR A 186 -1.76 8.25 -5.79
C TYR A 186 -2.27 8.42 -4.35
N ALA A 187 -2.40 7.31 -3.63
CA ALA A 187 -2.56 7.34 -2.19
C ALA A 187 -1.17 7.51 -1.55
N GLU A 188 -1.05 8.38 -0.55
CA GLU A 188 0.21 8.54 0.19
C GLU A 188 0.55 7.28 0.98
N ASP A 189 1.73 6.71 0.78
CA ASP A 189 2.19 5.59 1.59
C ASP A 189 2.51 6.04 3.03
N ILE A 190 2.22 5.17 4.00
CA ILE A 190 2.63 5.41 5.40
C ILE A 190 4.16 5.37 5.44
N LYS A 191 4.78 6.44 5.98
CA LYS A 191 6.24 6.58 6.10
C LYS A 191 6.60 7.07 7.50
N ILE A 192 6.95 6.14 8.39
CA ILE A 192 7.33 6.42 9.79
C ILE A 192 8.79 6.06 10.09
N ASN A 193 9.60 5.79 9.08
CA ASN A 193 10.93 5.22 9.20
C ASN A 193 10.92 3.93 10.04
N LEU A 194 10.00 3.02 9.73
CA LEU A 194 9.79 1.79 10.47
C LEU A 194 11.09 0.98 10.60
N ASN A 195 11.45 0.64 11.83
CA ASN A 195 12.63 -0.18 12.13
C ASN A 195 12.28 -1.29 13.12
N LEU A 196 12.10 -2.49 12.61
CA LEU A 196 11.74 -3.68 13.38
C LEU A 196 12.98 -4.57 13.59
N SER A 197 13.29 -4.87 14.85
CA SER A 197 14.56 -5.54 15.22
C SER A 197 14.72 -6.94 14.60
N PHE A 198 13.60 -7.62 14.33
CA PHE A 198 13.55 -8.95 13.73
C PHE A 198 13.62 -8.95 12.20
N ILE A 199 13.66 -7.78 11.55
CA ILE A 199 13.75 -7.62 10.09
C ILE A 199 15.13 -7.10 9.69
N LYS A 200 15.81 -7.81 8.79
CA LYS A 200 17.11 -7.41 8.26
C LYS A 200 17.08 -7.32 6.74
N LEU A 201 17.61 -6.23 6.18
CA LEU A 201 17.84 -6.12 4.74
C LEU A 201 18.96 -7.07 4.29
N LEU A 202 18.71 -7.84 3.23
CA LEU A 202 19.69 -8.73 2.62
C LEU A 202 20.82 -7.93 1.95
N LYS A 203 22.04 -8.48 1.93
CA LYS A 203 23.20 -7.86 1.27
C LYS A 203 22.90 -7.48 -0.19
N LYS A 204 22.23 -8.36 -0.94
CA LYS A 204 21.81 -8.11 -2.33
C LYS A 204 20.88 -6.90 -2.45
N ALA A 205 19.94 -6.73 -1.53
CA ALA A 205 19.00 -5.61 -1.53
C ALA A 205 19.69 -4.30 -1.17
N LYS A 206 20.63 -4.31 -0.22
CA LYS A 206 21.42 -3.11 0.12
C LYS A 206 22.19 -2.57 -1.09
N ARG A 207 22.79 -3.47 -1.88
CA ARG A 207 23.52 -3.17 -3.13
C ARG A 207 22.62 -2.84 -4.33
N TYR A 208 21.31 -2.98 -4.19
CA TYR A 208 20.41 -2.63 -5.29
C TYR A 208 20.44 -1.12 -5.52
N GLU A 209 20.77 -0.74 -6.75
CA GLU A 209 20.74 0.64 -7.24
C GLU A 209 19.37 0.92 -7.85
N LEU A 210 18.83 2.09 -7.50
CA LEU A 210 17.57 2.53 -8.08
C LEU A 210 17.87 3.03 -9.50
N ASP A 211 17.16 2.49 -10.48
CA ASP A 211 17.14 3.05 -11.83
C ASP A 211 16.14 4.22 -11.92
N ASN A 212 16.12 4.93 -13.06
CA ASN A 212 15.20 6.05 -13.29
C ASN A 212 13.73 5.61 -13.54
N LYS A 213 13.35 4.41 -13.09
CA LYS A 213 11.99 3.90 -13.26
C LYS A 213 11.10 4.40 -12.14
N ALA A 214 9.87 4.77 -12.48
CA ALA A 214 8.84 5.14 -11.50
C ALA A 214 8.44 3.99 -10.56
N VAL A 215 8.64 2.73 -10.99
CA VAL A 215 8.30 1.53 -10.22
C VAL A 215 9.43 0.51 -10.33
N HIS A 216 9.92 0.03 -9.19
CA HIS A 216 10.88 -1.07 -9.13
C HIS A 216 10.16 -2.40 -8.89
N MET A 217 10.02 -3.20 -9.95
CA MET A 217 9.36 -4.51 -9.88
C MET A 217 10.12 -5.49 -8.97
N ARG A 218 9.36 -6.32 -8.25
CA ARG A 218 9.92 -7.36 -7.37
C ARG A 218 10.79 -8.35 -8.12
N ASN A 219 10.30 -8.92 -9.22
CA ASN A 219 11.03 -9.82 -10.09
C ASN A 219 10.35 -9.92 -11.46
N GLU A 220 11.04 -10.51 -12.43
CA GLU A 220 10.55 -10.67 -13.80
C GLU A 220 9.30 -11.54 -13.90
N ARG A 221 9.17 -12.57 -13.06
CA ARG A 221 7.97 -13.43 -13.06
C ARG A 221 6.72 -12.63 -12.70
N VAL A 222 6.80 -11.78 -11.69
CA VAL A 222 5.72 -10.88 -11.28
C VAL A 222 5.40 -9.88 -12.39
N SER A 223 6.41 -9.35 -13.08
CA SER A 223 6.20 -8.47 -14.25
C SER A 223 5.38 -9.19 -15.33
N LYS A 224 5.78 -10.41 -15.72
CA LYS A 224 5.06 -11.22 -16.70
C LYS A 224 3.62 -11.50 -16.30
N ILE A 225 3.36 -11.74 -15.01
CA ILE A 225 1.99 -11.93 -14.50
C ILE A 225 1.17 -10.66 -14.69
N ILE A 226 1.72 -9.48 -14.40
CA ILE A 226 1.06 -8.20 -14.64
C ILE A 226 0.79 -8.00 -16.13
N ASP A 227 1.75 -8.29 -17.00
CA ASP A 227 1.58 -8.15 -18.45
C ASP A 227 0.44 -9.03 -18.95
N LEU A 228 0.39 -10.30 -18.53
CA LEU A 228 -0.70 -11.23 -18.86
C LEU A 228 -2.06 -10.77 -18.34
N ILE A 229 -2.12 -10.25 -17.11
CA ILE A 229 -3.36 -9.67 -16.56
C ILE A 229 -3.77 -8.47 -17.43
N THR A 230 -2.84 -7.59 -17.76
CA THR A 230 -3.11 -6.36 -18.52
C THR A 230 -3.57 -6.67 -19.95
N GLU A 231 -2.92 -7.61 -20.64
CA GLU A 231 -3.29 -8.06 -21.97
C GLU A 231 -4.67 -8.72 -22.02
N LYS A 232 -4.97 -9.61 -21.07
CA LYS A 232 -6.27 -10.30 -20.99
C LYS A 232 -7.45 -9.34 -20.81
N TYR A 233 -7.21 -8.14 -20.26
CA TYR A 233 -8.23 -7.13 -20.03
C TYR A 233 -8.00 -5.84 -20.83
N LYS A 234 -7.15 -5.87 -21.88
CA LYS A 234 -7.15 -4.79 -22.87
C LYS A 234 -8.56 -4.70 -23.45
N THR A 235 -9.22 -3.57 -23.26
CA THR A 235 -10.39 -3.21 -24.06
C THR A 235 -9.95 -3.25 -25.52
N PRO A 236 -10.69 -3.94 -26.42
CA PRO A 236 -10.39 -3.86 -27.84
C PRO A 236 -10.39 -2.37 -28.25
N PRO A 237 -9.50 -1.95 -29.16
CA PRO A 237 -9.51 -0.57 -29.64
C PRO A 237 -10.92 -0.25 -30.12
N ARG A 238 -11.45 0.92 -29.72
CA ARG A 238 -12.72 1.42 -30.27
C ARG A 238 -12.58 1.37 -31.79
N LYS A 239 -13.39 0.54 -32.46
CA LYS A 239 -13.54 0.62 -33.91
C LYS A 239 -13.94 2.06 -34.20
N ASN A 240 -13.11 2.80 -34.92
CA ASN A 240 -13.51 4.08 -35.49
C ASN A 240 -14.71 3.79 -36.39
N SER A 241 -15.90 4.13 -35.93
CA SER A 241 -17.07 4.27 -36.79
C SER A 241 -16.89 5.55 -37.60
N ASN A 242 -15.97 5.51 -38.57
CA ASN A 242 -16.09 6.37 -39.74
C ASN A 242 -16.96 5.65 -40.76
N GLN A 243 -17.72 6.45 -41.52
CA GLN A 243 -18.60 6.11 -42.63
C GLN A 243 -20.06 5.82 -42.25
N HIS A 244 -20.81 6.90 -42.06
CA HIS A 244 -22.11 6.99 -42.72
C HIS A 244 -21.95 7.90 -43.94
N ASN A 245 -22.09 7.28 -45.11
CA ASN A 245 -22.49 7.93 -46.36
C ASN A 245 -23.91 8.48 -46.23
#